data_AF-A0AA92R5J6-F1
#
_entry.id   AF-A0AA92R5J6-F1
#
_cell.length_a   1.000
_cell.length_b   1.000
_cell.length_c   1.000
_cell.angle_alpha   90.00
_cell.angle_beta   90.00
_cell.angle_gamma   90.00
#
_symmetry.space_group_name_H-M   'P 1'
#
loop_
_entity.id
_entity.type
_entity.pdbx_description
1 polymer ?
#
loop_
_entity_poly.entity_id
_entity_poly.type
_entity_poly.pdbx_seq_one_letter_code
_entity_poly.pdbx_strand_id
1 'polypeptide(L)'
;MLNRITKDLSSGITLFILALCGHYYVSTQPVLFPEQFDQNFFPTLILNFILFLSLLLIGSSLRSTRKHPVELKIAAKIKVATFFFALTAYVLVFLNFGFYLPSIVALLVFQYFFARRLHLSNVAVSVMVPSIFYLLFTHIFGVMLP
;
A
#
# COMPACT_ATOMS: atom_id res chain seq x y z
N MET A 1 2.66 -18.41 22.65
CA MET A 1 2.04 -19.13 21.52
C MET A 1 0.63 -18.59 21.26
N LEU A 2 -0.26 -18.61 22.27
CA LEU A 2 -1.60 -18.01 22.21
C LEU A 2 -1.58 -16.55 21.71
N ASN A 3 -0.72 -15.71 22.31
CA ASN A 3 -0.70 -14.26 22.06
C ASN A 3 -0.24 -13.83 20.65
N ARG A 4 0.32 -14.75 19.85
CA ARG A 4 0.68 -14.48 18.44
C ARG A 4 -0.41 -14.97 17.50
N ILE A 5 -0.91 -16.18 17.73
CA ILE A 5 -2.04 -16.72 16.97
C ILE A 5 -3.24 -15.79 17.10
N THR A 6 -3.52 -15.27 18.30
CA THR A 6 -4.60 -14.28 18.49
C THR A 6 -4.32 -12.95 17.79
N LYS A 7 -3.07 -12.48 17.71
CA LYS A 7 -2.70 -11.23 17.01
C LYS A 7 -2.73 -11.36 15.49
N ASP A 8 -2.21 -12.46 14.94
CA ASP A 8 -2.22 -12.73 13.50
C ASP A 8 -3.67 -13.01 13.05
N LEU A 9 -4.45 -13.76 13.83
CA LEU A 9 -5.88 -13.97 13.60
C LEU A 9 -6.67 -12.67 13.74
N SER A 10 -6.44 -11.87 14.78
CA SER A 10 -7.10 -10.58 14.97
C SER A 10 -6.79 -9.63 13.82
N SER A 11 -5.52 -9.49 13.42
CA SER A 11 -5.12 -8.62 12.31
C SER A 11 -5.73 -9.11 11.00
N GLY A 12 -5.76 -10.42 10.76
CA GLY A 12 -6.39 -11.02 9.59
C GLY A 12 -7.90 -10.75 9.56
N ILE A 13 -8.60 -10.95 10.67
CA ILE A 13 -10.04 -10.65 10.78
C ILE A 13 -10.30 -9.16 10.58
N THR A 14 -9.51 -8.28 11.20
CA THR A 14 -9.65 -6.82 11.04
C THR A 14 -9.46 -6.41 9.59
N LEU A 15 -8.44 -6.94 8.90
CA LEU A 15 -8.21 -6.67 7.48
C LEU A 15 -9.33 -7.22 6.60
N PHE A 16 -9.87 -8.40 6.94
CA PHE A 16 -10.99 -9.01 6.22
C PHE A 16 -12.26 -8.16 6.33
N ILE A 17 -12.61 -7.73 7.55
CA ILE A 17 -13.76 -6.83 7.78
C ILE A 17 -13.54 -5.50 7.06
N LEU A 18 -12.34 -4.92 7.15
CA LEU A 18 -12.01 -3.67 6.48
C LEU A 18 -12.14 -3.78 4.95
N ALA A 19 -11.70 -4.90 4.36
CA ALA A 19 -11.86 -5.15 2.93
C ALA A 19 -13.34 -5.28 2.53
N LEU A 20 -14.16 -5.98 3.32
CA LEU A 20 -15.60 -6.11 3.07
C LEU A 20 -16.33 -4.76 3.18
N CYS A 21 -16.05 -3.98 4.24
CA CYS A 21 -16.61 -2.64 4.40
C CYS A 21 -16.18 -1.72 3.26
N GLY A 22 -14.92 -1.81 2.83
CA GLY A 22 -14.42 -1.04 1.69
C GLY A 22 -15.11 -1.43 0.38
N HIS A 23 -15.33 -2.72 0.13
CA HIS A 23 -16.08 -3.20 -1.04
C HIS A 23 -17.51 -2.68 -1.05
N TYR A 24 -18.19 -2.73 0.10
CA TYR A 24 -19.52 -2.16 0.25
C TYR A 24 -19.53 -0.65 -0.04
N TYR A 25 -18.55 0.09 0.49
CA TYR A 25 -18.43 1.53 0.23
C TYR A 25 -18.20 1.84 -1.24
N VAL A 26 -17.29 1.13 -1.91
CA VAL A 26 -17.02 1.30 -3.35
C VAL A 26 -18.25 0.95 -4.19
N SER A 27 -18.97 -0.12 -3.84
CA SER A 27 -20.19 -0.54 -4.56
C SER A 27 -21.37 0.44 -4.46
N THR A 28 -21.35 1.33 -3.45
CA THR A 28 -22.39 2.34 -3.25
C THR A 28 -22.02 3.70 -3.87
N GLN A 29 -20.80 3.86 -4.40
CA GLN A 29 -20.40 5.08 -5.09
C GLN A 29 -20.99 5.13 -6.52
N PRO A 30 -21.55 6.27 -6.95
CA PRO A 30 -22.01 6.43 -8.32
C PRO A 30 -20.82 6.41 -9.28
N VAL A 31 -20.94 5.66 -10.37
CA VAL A 31 -19.97 5.66 -11.46
C VAL A 31 -20.10 6.99 -12.20
N LEU A 32 -19.18 7.92 -11.91
CA LEU A 32 -19.24 9.31 -12.41
C LEU A 32 -18.69 9.46 -13.83
N PHE A 33 -17.84 8.54 -14.30
CA PHE A 33 -17.21 8.62 -15.62
C PHE A 33 -17.18 7.24 -16.30
N PRO A 34 -17.71 7.13 -17.54
CA PRO A 34 -17.55 5.92 -18.35
C PRO A 34 -16.20 5.97 -19.06
N GLU A 35 -15.11 5.81 -18.32
CA GLU A 35 -13.79 5.57 -18.92
C GLU A 35 -13.53 4.06 -19.11
N GLN A 36 -12.50 3.70 -19.90
CA GLN A 36 -12.11 2.30 -20.13
C GLN A 36 -11.80 1.53 -18.84
N PHE A 37 -11.40 2.23 -17.78
CA PHE A 37 -11.34 1.71 -16.42
C PHE A 37 -12.28 2.53 -15.54
N ASP A 38 -13.24 1.84 -14.92
CA ASP A 38 -14.14 2.43 -13.92
C ASP A 38 -13.30 3.09 -12.82
N GLN A 39 -13.71 4.26 -12.33
CA GLN A 39 -13.12 4.95 -11.18
C GLN A 39 -13.02 4.01 -9.95
N ASN A 40 -13.90 3.01 -9.89
CA ASN A 40 -13.91 1.98 -8.85
C ASN A 40 -12.91 0.84 -9.06
N PHE A 41 -12.27 0.71 -10.22
CA PHE A 41 -11.37 -0.41 -10.56
C PHE A 41 -10.19 -0.53 -9.60
N PHE A 42 -9.43 0.56 -9.41
CA PHE A 42 -8.26 0.56 -8.52
C PHE A 42 -8.60 0.36 -7.04
N PRO A 43 -9.59 1.06 -6.46
CA PRO A 43 -10.08 0.77 -5.12
C PRO A 43 -10.46 -0.71 -4.94
N THR A 44 -11.21 -1.27 -5.89
CA THR A 44 -11.64 -2.68 -5.86
C THR A 44 -10.46 -3.64 -5.94
N LEU A 45 -9.46 -3.35 -6.79
CA LEU A 45 -8.26 -4.17 -6.93
C LEU A 45 -7.43 -4.16 -5.63
N ILE A 46 -7.25 -3.01 -4.99
CA ILE A 46 -6.56 -2.91 -3.69
C ILE A 46 -7.33 -3.69 -2.62
N LEU A 47 -8.65 -3.55 -2.55
CA LEU A 47 -9.49 -4.27 -1.60
C LEU A 47 -9.43 -5.79 -1.81
N ASN A 48 -9.39 -6.25 -3.07
CA ASN A 48 -9.19 -7.66 -3.39
C ASN A 48 -7.82 -8.18 -2.92
N PHE A 49 -6.76 -7.40 -3.08
CA PHE A 49 -5.45 -7.74 -2.52
C PHE A 49 -5.50 -7.83 -0.99
N ILE A 50 -6.11 -6.85 -0.31
CA ILE A 50 -6.25 -6.87 1.15
C ILE A 50 -7.05 -8.11 1.59
N LEU A 51 -8.14 -8.43 0.90
CA LEU A 51 -8.97 -9.60 1.18
C LEU A 51 -8.15 -10.89 1.01
N PHE A 52 -7.40 -11.02 -0.09
CA PHE A 52 -6.50 -12.16 -0.31
C PHE A 52 -5.42 -12.29 0.78
N LEU A 53 -4.74 -11.19 1.12
CA LEU A 53 -3.75 -11.14 2.20
C LEU A 53 -4.36 -11.51 3.56
N SER A 54 -5.57 -11.06 3.85
CA SER A 54 -6.27 -11.37 5.10
C SER A 54 -6.59 -12.87 5.22
N LEU A 55 -7.04 -13.50 4.13
CA LEU A 55 -7.28 -14.95 4.07
C LEU A 55 -5.99 -15.75 4.25
N LEU A 56 -4.89 -15.32 3.62
CA LEU A 56 -3.57 -15.93 3.84
C LEU A 56 -3.14 -15.80 5.30
N LEU A 57 -3.37 -14.64 5.93
CA LEU A 57 -3.01 -14.43 7.33
C LEU A 57 -3.82 -15.35 8.26
N ILE A 58 -5.13 -15.41 8.07
CA ILE A 58 -6.04 -16.30 8.82
C ILE A 58 -5.62 -17.76 8.61
N GLY A 59 -5.44 -18.20 7.36
CA GLY A 59 -5.01 -19.56 7.03
C GLY A 59 -3.63 -19.92 7.62
N SER A 60 -2.69 -18.98 7.59
CA SER A 60 -1.38 -19.16 8.22
C SER A 60 -1.46 -19.26 9.74
N SER A 61 -2.36 -18.50 10.38
CA SER A 61 -2.58 -18.55 11.83
C SER A 61 -3.15 -19.89 12.28
N LEU A 62 -4.04 -20.49 11.47
CA LEU A 62 -4.63 -21.82 11.71
C LEU A 62 -3.61 -22.94 11.50
N ARG A 63 -2.65 -22.78 10.58
CA ARG A 63 -1.60 -23.77 10.27
C ARG A 63 -0.34 -23.63 11.14
N SER A 64 -0.17 -22.52 11.85
CA SER A 64 1.07 -22.19 12.56
C SER A 64 1.21 -22.91 13.91
N THR A 65 1.85 -24.07 13.91
CA THR A 65 2.36 -24.77 15.12
C THR A 65 3.74 -24.30 15.59
N ARG A 66 4.43 -23.38 14.87
CA ARG A 66 5.81 -23.00 15.20
C ARG A 66 5.94 -21.74 16.07
N LYS A 67 6.64 -21.90 17.19
CA LYS A 67 7.09 -20.86 18.13
C LYS A 67 8.23 -20.03 17.53
N HIS A 68 7.92 -19.02 16.73
CA HIS A 68 8.84 -17.89 16.59
C HIS A 68 8.13 -16.64 17.11
N PRO A 69 8.59 -16.04 18.23
CA PRO A 69 8.12 -14.74 18.65
C PRO A 69 8.66 -13.71 17.65
N VAL A 70 7.79 -13.24 16.74
CA VAL A 70 8.07 -12.02 15.99
C VAL A 70 7.76 -10.86 16.92
N GLU A 71 8.66 -10.62 17.88
CA GLU A 71 8.65 -9.34 18.57
C GLU A 71 9.17 -8.29 17.60
N LEU A 72 8.26 -7.44 17.13
CA LEU A 72 8.63 -6.21 16.44
C LEU A 72 9.45 -5.37 17.42
N LYS A 73 10.79 -5.41 17.23
CA LYS A 73 11.74 -4.56 17.94
C LYS A 73 11.25 -3.10 17.88
N ILE A 74 11.44 -2.33 18.94
CA ILE A 74 10.99 -0.93 19.03
C ILE A 74 11.46 -0.11 17.82
N ALA A 75 12.70 -0.35 17.36
CA ALA A 75 13.25 0.27 16.16
C ALA A 75 12.42 -0.02 14.89
N ALA A 76 11.84 -1.21 14.77
CA ALA A 76 10.96 -1.56 13.65
C ALA A 76 9.58 -0.89 13.78
N LYS A 77 9.05 -0.74 15.00
CA LYS A 77 7.80 0.01 15.23
C LYS A 77 7.95 1.48 14.84
N ILE A 78 9.06 2.11 15.20
CA ILE A 78 9.36 3.50 14.82
C ILE A 78 9.45 3.62 13.29
N LYS A 79 10.16 2.71 12.61
CA LYS A 79 10.23 2.71 11.14
C LYS A 79 8.87 2.59 10.48
N VAL A 80 7.98 1.73 11.00
CA VAL A 80 6.61 1.59 10.49
C VAL A 80 5.80 2.88 10.71
N ALA A 81 5.91 3.50 11.88
CA ALA A 81 5.23 4.77 12.17
C ALA A 81 5.73 5.90 11.25
N THR A 82 7.06 6.02 11.06
CA THR A 82 7.66 6.99 10.15
C THR A 82 7.23 6.75 8.70
N PHE A 83 7.16 5.48 8.28
CA PHE A 83 6.67 5.11 6.96
C PHE A 83 5.21 5.54 6.76
N PHE A 84 4.35 5.27 7.75
CA PHE A 84 2.95 5.68 7.70
C PHE A 84 2.80 7.19 7.62
N PHE A 85 3.55 7.93 8.44
CA PHE A 85 3.55 9.40 8.41
C PHE A 85 4.01 9.96 7.05
N ALA A 86 5.10 9.44 6.50
CA ALA A 86 5.61 9.84 5.19
C ALA A 86 4.62 9.52 4.06
N LEU A 87 3.90 8.40 4.15
CA LEU A 87 2.86 8.03 3.18
C LEU A 87 1.65 8.97 3.27
N THR A 88 1.21 9.32 4.47
CA THR A 88 0.15 10.33 4.66
C THR A 88 0.56 11.69 4.11
N ALA A 89 1.79 12.13 4.38
CA ALA A 89 2.31 13.37 3.83
C ALA A 89 2.35 13.33 2.29
N TYR A 90 2.79 12.21 1.71
CA TYR A 90 2.79 12.01 0.26
C TYR A 90 1.38 12.14 -0.33
N VAL A 91 0.35 11.52 0.25
CA VAL A 91 -1.03 11.62 -0.23
C VAL A 91 -1.55 13.06 -0.18
N LEU A 92 -1.22 13.82 0.87
CA LEU A 92 -1.63 15.23 0.97
C LEU A 92 -0.95 16.11 -0.08
N VAL A 93 0.33 15.87 -0.36
CA VAL A 93 1.08 16.61 -1.37
C VAL A 93 0.64 16.22 -2.79
N PHE A 94 0.34 14.94 -3.02
CA PHE A 94 -0.19 14.41 -4.28
C PHE A 94 -1.43 15.18 -4.76
N LEU A 95 -2.36 15.47 -3.85
CA LEU A 95 -3.59 16.21 -4.18
C LEU A 95 -3.33 17.64 -4.69
N ASN A 96 -2.19 18.23 -4.35
CA ASN A 96 -1.87 19.63 -4.67
C ASN A 96 -0.84 19.76 -5.82
N PHE A 97 0.09 18.82 -5.93
CA PHE A 97 1.24 18.89 -6.83
C PHE A 97 1.26 17.80 -7.91
N GLY A 98 0.21 16.98 -7.99
CA GLY A 98 0.10 15.88 -8.94
C GLY A 98 0.91 14.65 -8.54
N PHE A 99 0.97 13.66 -9.42
CA PHE A 99 1.63 12.38 -9.18
C PHE A 99 3.15 12.49 -9.21
N TYR A 100 3.69 13.20 -10.20
CA TYR A 100 5.07 12.97 -10.62
C TYR A 100 6.11 13.48 -9.61
N LEU A 101 6.07 14.77 -9.26
CA LEU A 101 7.02 15.40 -8.34
C LEU A 101 6.96 14.80 -6.93
N PRO A 102 5.78 14.61 -6.30
CA PRO A 102 5.69 14.03 -4.97
C PRO A 102 6.18 12.58 -4.94
N SER A 103 5.98 11.81 -6.02
CA SER A 103 6.44 10.42 -6.10
C SER A 103 7.96 10.31 -6.11
N ILE A 104 8.65 11.19 -6.83
CA ILE A 104 10.12 11.23 -6.85
C ILE A 104 10.65 11.54 -5.45
N VAL A 105 10.10 12.56 -4.80
CA VAL A 105 10.51 12.98 -3.45
C VAL A 105 10.23 11.87 -2.43
N ALA A 106 9.04 11.27 -2.48
CA ALA A 106 8.67 10.18 -1.57
C ALA A 106 9.58 8.97 -1.74
N LEU A 107 9.86 8.53 -2.99
CA LEU A 107 10.78 7.42 -3.26
C LEU A 107 12.20 7.71 -2.77
N LEU A 108 12.69 8.94 -2.94
CA LEU A 108 14.00 9.34 -2.41
C LEU A 108 14.03 9.25 -0.88
N VAL A 109 13.02 9.81 -0.21
CA VAL A 109 12.91 9.78 1.26
C VAL A 109 12.82 8.33 1.74
N PHE A 110 12.00 7.49 1.10
CA PHE A 110 11.88 6.08 1.47
C PHE A 110 13.19 5.31 1.26
N GLN A 111 13.85 5.45 0.12
CA GLN A 111 15.11 4.76 -0.14
C GLN A 111 16.22 5.20 0.81
N TYR A 112 16.23 6.48 1.19
CA TYR A 112 17.11 7.02 2.22
C TYR A 112 16.85 6.39 3.60
N PHE A 113 15.58 6.35 4.05
CA PHE A 113 15.20 5.77 5.34
C PHE A 113 15.41 4.25 5.42
N PHE A 114 15.24 3.52 4.32
CA PHE A 114 15.42 2.07 4.23
C PHE A 114 16.86 1.65 3.84
N ALA A 115 17.82 2.58 3.88
CA ALA A 115 19.25 2.33 3.90
C ALA A 115 19.86 1.65 2.64
N ARG A 116 19.33 1.89 1.44
CA ARG A 116 20.13 1.65 0.23
C ARG A 116 21.15 2.79 0.10
N ARG A 117 22.41 2.52 0.42
CA ARG A 117 23.50 3.54 0.45
C ARG A 117 23.97 4.01 -0.94
N LEU A 118 23.41 3.48 -2.03
CA LEU A 118 23.80 3.82 -3.40
C LEU A 118 23.03 5.05 -3.89
N HIS A 119 23.54 6.23 -3.54
CA HIS A 119 22.89 7.53 -3.81
C HIS A 119 22.50 7.73 -5.28
N LEU A 120 23.38 7.40 -6.24
CA LEU A 120 23.11 7.54 -7.68
C LEU A 120 22.02 6.57 -8.17
N SER A 121 22.10 5.30 -7.77
CA SER A 121 21.07 4.31 -8.11
C SER A 121 19.71 4.71 -7.55
N ASN A 122 19.70 5.32 -6.37
CA ASN A 122 18.46 5.73 -5.73
C ASN A 122 17.77 6.88 -6.48
N VAL A 123 18.55 7.88 -6.92
CA VAL A 123 18.03 8.97 -7.74
C VAL A 123 17.47 8.44 -9.06
N ALA A 124 18.22 7.57 -9.76
CA ALA A 124 17.77 6.98 -11.01
C ALA A 124 16.46 6.20 -10.85
N VAL A 125 16.35 5.35 -9.82
CA VAL A 125 15.13 4.59 -9.54
C VAL A 125 13.98 5.51 -9.15
N SER A 126 14.24 6.54 -8.35
CA SER A 126 13.20 7.47 -7.88
C SER A 126 12.61 8.31 -9.01
N VAL A 127 13.35 8.52 -10.10
CA VAL A 127 12.82 9.18 -11.31
C VAL A 127 12.19 8.16 -12.25
N MET A 128 12.89 7.06 -12.57
CA MET A 128 12.41 6.08 -13.54
C MET A 128 11.11 5.41 -13.11
N VAL A 129 10.94 5.06 -11.82
CA VAL A 129 9.75 4.35 -11.36
C VAL A 129 8.49 5.20 -11.54
N PRO A 130 8.42 6.47 -11.09
CA PRO A 130 7.30 7.35 -11.40
C PRO A 130 7.10 7.57 -12.89
N SER A 131 8.16 7.72 -13.71
CA SER A 131 8.00 7.86 -15.16
C SER A 131 7.35 6.64 -15.80
N ILE A 132 7.82 5.43 -15.44
CA ILE A 132 7.26 4.18 -15.94
C ILE A 132 5.80 4.06 -15.51
N PHE A 133 5.49 4.31 -14.24
CA PHE A 133 4.11 4.29 -13.77
C PHE A 133 3.24 5.32 -14.50
N TYR A 134 3.70 6.55 -14.64
CA TYR A 134 2.96 7.58 -15.37
C TYR A 134 2.61 7.14 -16.79
N LEU A 135 3.60 6.63 -17.54
CA LEU A 135 3.38 6.10 -18.88
C LEU A 135 2.43 4.90 -18.89
N LEU A 136 2.55 4.01 -17.92
CA LEU A 136 1.72 2.81 -17.82
C LEU A 136 0.25 3.19 -17.54
N PHE A 137 0.02 4.12 -16.61
CA PHE A 137 -1.31 4.63 -16.31
C PHE A 137 -1.91 5.40 -17.48
N THR A 138 -1.14 6.30 -18.11
CA THR A 138 -1.65 7.12 -19.22
C THR A 138 -1.87 6.32 -20.51
N HIS A 139 -0.96 5.42 -20.87
CA HIS A 139 -1.03 4.71 -22.17
C HIS A 139 -1.69 3.33 -22.10
N ILE A 140 -1.54 2.59 -21.00
CA ILE A 140 -2.12 1.24 -20.90
C ILE A 140 -3.47 1.29 -20.19
N PHE A 141 -3.55 2.03 -19.09
CA PHE A 141 -4.78 2.13 -18.32
C PHE A 141 -5.68 3.29 -18.75
N GLY A 142 -5.24 4.17 -19.65
CA GLY A 142 -6.02 5.34 -20.09
C GLY A 142 -6.33 6.34 -18.97
N VAL A 143 -5.70 6.21 -17.81
CA VAL A 143 -5.91 7.07 -16.64
C VAL A 143 -4.89 8.20 -16.67
N MET A 144 -5.37 9.43 -16.84
CA MET A 144 -4.56 10.62 -16.65
C MET A 144 -4.34 10.85 -15.16
N LEU A 145 -3.12 10.56 -14.72
CA LEU A 145 -2.67 10.96 -13.38
C LEU A 145 -2.45 12.49 -13.36
N PRO A 146 -2.92 13.18 -12.30
CA PRO A 146 -2.71 14.62 -12.15
C PRO A 146 -1.23 15.00 -12.04
#